data_AF-A0A2M7RNM5-F1
#
_entry.id   AF-A0A2M7RNM5-F1
#
_cell.length_a   1.000
_cell.length_b   1.000
_cell.length_c   1.000
_cell.angle_alpha   90.00
_cell.angle_beta   90.00
_cell.angle_gamma   90.00
#
_symmetry.space_group_name_H-M   'P 1'
#
loop_
_entity.id
_entity.type
_entity.pdbx_description
1 polymer ?
#
loop_
_entity_poly.entity_id
_entity_poly.type
_entity_poly.pdbx_seq_one_letter_code
_entity_poly.pdbx_strand_id
1 'polypeptide(L)'
;MSNRDKNWDDYIYPRIDDLIKKDFYLEAFYLCSATIEHTLQSAIQIQEKWIKNVINHSGLKFRNTDFEKLSNFTLGRLISYFSRYCDNVQLISELNKFNSLRIKFVHKLLDFSLKELNEEAKINFEIYWKLVAKLSRYMIWINCKQIRSIKRKMRRGKGARYCF
;
A
#
# COMPACT_ATOMS: atom_id res chain seq x y z
N MET A 1 -1.59 -14.52 -8.37
CA MET A 1 -2.12 -13.94 -7.14
C MET A 1 -1.76 -14.90 -6.04
N SER A 2 -1.14 -14.42 -4.97
CA SER A 2 -0.70 -15.29 -3.86
C SER A 2 -1.93 -15.78 -3.09
N ASN A 3 -1.84 -16.90 -2.36
CA ASN A 3 -2.92 -17.33 -1.44
C ASN A 3 -3.26 -16.25 -0.39
N ARG A 4 -2.36 -15.29 -0.15
CA ARG A 4 -2.59 -14.17 0.76
C ARG A 4 -3.66 -13.22 0.23
N ASP A 5 -3.65 -12.91 -1.06
CA ASP A 5 -4.55 -11.92 -1.68
C ASP A 5 -6.03 -12.35 -1.56
N LYS A 6 -6.31 -13.66 -1.71
CA LYS A 6 -7.66 -14.23 -1.51
C LYS A 6 -8.17 -14.08 -0.08
N ASN A 7 -7.30 -14.26 0.92
CA ASN A 7 -7.70 -14.12 2.32
C ASN A 7 -8.04 -12.67 2.71
N TRP A 8 -7.57 -11.66 1.99
CA TRP A 8 -7.85 -10.26 2.34
C TRP A 8 -9.28 -9.84 1.97
N ASP A 9 -9.69 -10.10 0.72
CA ASP A 9 -11.02 -9.73 0.23
C ASP A 9 -12.13 -10.53 0.93
N ASP A 10 -11.88 -11.81 1.21
CA ASP A 10 -12.88 -12.71 1.78
C ASP A 10 -12.99 -12.61 3.32
N TYR A 11 -11.95 -12.14 4.03
CA TYR A 11 -11.96 -12.12 5.51
C TYR A 11 -11.75 -10.74 6.14
N ILE A 12 -10.88 -9.88 5.60
CA ILE A 12 -10.51 -8.64 6.29
C ILE A 12 -11.55 -7.53 6.09
N TYR A 13 -12.01 -7.30 4.85
CA TYR A 13 -13.03 -6.29 4.59
C TYR A 13 -14.37 -6.59 5.29
N PRO A 14 -14.93 -7.81 5.19
CA PRO A 14 -16.15 -8.15 5.94
C PRO A 14 -15.98 -7.99 7.44
N ARG A 15 -14.80 -8.33 7.98
CA ARG A 15 -14.50 -8.16 9.41
C ARG A 15 -14.47 -6.70 9.84
N ILE A 16 -13.88 -5.80 9.03
CA ILE A 16 -13.88 -4.36 9.32
C ILE A 16 -15.31 -3.84 9.38
N ASP A 17 -16.15 -4.20 8.40
CA ASP A 17 -17.55 -3.77 8.37
C ASP A 17 -18.34 -4.28 9.59
N ASP A 18 -18.13 -5.53 9.98
CA ASP A 18 -18.77 -6.12 11.16
C ASP A 18 -18.34 -5.44 12.45
N LEU A 19 -17.07 -5.06 12.58
CA LEU A 19 -16.57 -4.32 13.74
C LEU A 19 -17.19 -2.92 13.80
N ILE A 20 -17.27 -2.22 12.68
CA ILE A 20 -17.89 -0.89 12.60
C ILE A 20 -19.38 -0.96 12.99
N LYS A 21 -20.12 -1.94 12.47
CA LYS A 21 -21.55 -2.15 12.83
C LYS A 21 -21.76 -2.40 14.31
N LYS A 22 -20.75 -2.96 14.99
CA LYS A 22 -20.74 -3.25 16.43
C LYS A 22 -20.07 -2.15 17.26
N ASP A 23 -19.76 -1.00 16.64
CA ASP A 23 -19.12 0.16 17.29
C ASP A 23 -17.69 -0.12 17.80
N PHE A 24 -16.99 -1.14 17.28
CA PHE A 24 -15.59 -1.48 17.61
C PHE A 24 -14.58 -0.78 16.67
N TYR A 25 -14.61 0.55 16.66
CA TYR A 25 -13.78 1.39 15.79
C TYR A 25 -12.27 1.28 16.05
N LEU A 26 -11.84 1.08 17.30
CA LEU A 26 -10.42 0.93 17.63
C LEU A 26 -9.84 -0.36 17.02
N GLU A 27 -10.54 -1.49 17.16
CA GLU A 27 -10.12 -2.76 16.55
C GLU A 27 -10.15 -2.66 15.02
N ALA A 28 -11.21 -2.08 14.46
CA ALA A 28 -11.30 -1.82 13.03
C ALA A 28 -10.12 -0.97 12.54
N PHE A 29 -9.71 0.06 13.29
CA PHE A 29 -8.58 0.92 12.95
C PHE A 29 -7.25 0.13 12.86
N TYR A 30 -7.04 -0.86 13.74
CA TYR A 30 -5.85 -1.71 13.67
C TYR A 30 -5.86 -2.64 12.45
N LEU A 31 -7.01 -3.21 12.08
CA LEU A 31 -7.15 -3.98 10.84
C LEU A 31 -6.94 -3.10 9.60
N CYS A 32 -7.48 -1.89 9.62
CA CYS A 32 -7.23 -0.86 8.62
C CYS A 32 -5.72 -0.57 8.48
N SER A 33 -4.99 -0.44 9.59
CA SER A 33 -3.54 -0.24 9.59
C SER A 33 -2.80 -1.39 8.90
N ALA A 34 -3.16 -2.64 9.19
CA ALA A 34 -2.59 -3.81 8.53
C ALA A 34 -2.89 -3.82 7.01
N THR A 35 -4.09 -3.38 6.62
CA THR A 35 -4.48 -3.25 5.21
C THR A 35 -3.62 -2.21 4.48
N ILE A 36 -3.33 -1.08 5.11
CA ILE A 36 -2.43 -0.05 4.56
C ILE A 36 -1.00 -0.60 4.42
N GLU A 37 -0.49 -1.31 5.44
CA GLU A 37 0.85 -1.94 5.37
C GLU A 37 0.92 -2.92 4.18
N HIS A 38 -0.07 -3.80 4.02
CA HIS A 38 -0.13 -4.74 2.89
C HIS A 38 -0.21 -4.04 1.53
N THR A 39 -1.01 -2.98 1.43
CA THR A 39 -1.15 -2.18 0.21
C THR A 39 0.17 -1.51 -0.17
N LEU A 40 0.90 -0.97 0.81
CA LEU A 40 2.21 -0.36 0.57
C LEU A 40 3.25 -1.40 0.13
N GLN A 41 3.28 -2.58 0.77
CA GLN A 41 4.16 -3.68 0.36
C GLN A 41 3.92 -4.05 -1.11
N SER A 42 2.65 -4.21 -1.49
CA SER A 42 2.24 -4.51 -2.86
C SER A 42 2.64 -3.39 -3.84
N ALA A 43 2.42 -2.13 -3.47
CA ALA A 43 2.77 -0.98 -4.28
C ALA A 43 4.28 -0.91 -4.56
N ILE A 44 5.10 -1.14 -3.53
CA ILE A 44 6.56 -1.20 -3.63
C ILE A 44 6.98 -2.31 -4.60
N GLN A 45 6.44 -3.53 -4.44
CA GLN A 45 6.80 -4.65 -5.32
C GLN A 45 6.44 -4.40 -6.78
N ILE A 46 5.27 -3.81 -7.04
CA ILE A 46 4.83 -3.50 -8.40
C ILE A 46 5.73 -2.43 -9.04
N GLN A 47 6.14 -1.41 -8.27
CA GLN A 47 7.12 -0.40 -8.67
C GLN A 47 8.48 -1.01 -8.99
N GLU A 48 9.05 -1.79 -8.07
CA GLU A 48 10.35 -2.45 -8.25
C GLU A 48 10.36 -3.38 -9.47
N LYS A 49 9.29 -4.16 -9.67
CA LYS A 49 9.11 -5.02 -10.85
C LYS A 49 9.05 -4.20 -12.13
N TRP A 50 8.35 -3.07 -12.12
CA TRP A 50 8.29 -2.16 -13.26
C TRP A 50 9.66 -1.58 -13.59
N ILE A 51 10.39 -1.08 -12.59
CA ILE A 51 11.75 -0.52 -12.74
C ILE A 51 12.68 -1.58 -13.33
N LYS A 52 12.75 -2.77 -12.75
CA LYS A 52 13.54 -3.90 -13.25
C LYS A 52 13.25 -4.17 -14.73
N ASN A 53 11.97 -4.22 -15.10
CA ASN A 53 11.56 -4.43 -16.49
C ASN A 53 11.99 -3.31 -17.44
N VAL A 54 12.08 -2.07 -16.96
CA VAL A 54 12.53 -0.93 -17.76
C VAL A 54 14.04 -0.96 -17.94
N ILE A 55 14.81 -1.22 -16.87
CA ILE A 55 16.28 -1.13 -16.89
C ILE A 55 17.00 -2.39 -17.35
N ASN A 56 16.33 -3.56 -17.43
CA ASN A 56 16.96 -4.79 -17.91
C ASN A 56 17.61 -4.63 -19.31
N HIS A 57 17.24 -3.60 -20.08
CA HIS A 57 17.83 -3.28 -21.37
C HIS A 57 19.06 -2.36 -21.30
N SER A 58 19.32 -1.71 -20.16
CA SER A 58 20.44 -0.78 -19.98
C SER A 58 21.66 -1.40 -19.30
N GLY A 59 21.65 -2.71 -19.02
CA GLY A 59 22.74 -3.40 -18.32
C GLY A 59 22.89 -3.04 -16.83
N LEU A 60 22.05 -2.13 -16.32
CA LEU A 60 22.04 -1.73 -14.91
C LEU A 60 21.43 -2.84 -14.05
N LYS A 61 22.10 -3.18 -12.95
CA LYS A 61 21.58 -4.13 -11.97
C LYS A 61 20.60 -3.43 -11.02
N PHE A 62 19.41 -3.99 -10.87
CA PHE A 62 18.46 -3.60 -9.84
C PHE A 62 18.03 -4.82 -9.04
N ARG A 63 18.17 -4.69 -7.72
CA ARG A 63 17.82 -5.74 -6.77
C ARG A 63 16.46 -5.41 -6.20
N ASN A 64 15.47 -6.26 -6.51
CA ASN A 64 14.17 -6.17 -5.87
C ASN A 64 14.30 -6.51 -4.39
N THR A 65 13.45 -5.91 -3.58
CA THR A 65 13.28 -6.26 -2.19
C THR A 65 12.33 -7.43 -2.09
N ASP A 66 12.77 -8.48 -1.40
CA ASP A 66 11.94 -9.66 -1.16
C ASP A 66 10.73 -9.30 -0.29
N PHE A 67 9.60 -9.95 -0.57
CA PHE A 67 8.35 -9.68 0.16
C PHE A 67 8.49 -9.92 1.66
N GLU A 68 9.14 -11.02 2.04
CA GLU A 68 9.38 -11.37 3.45
C GLU A 68 10.16 -10.29 4.19
N LYS A 69 11.08 -9.62 3.48
CA LYS A 69 11.81 -8.49 4.04
C LYS A 69 10.90 -7.29 4.25
N LEU A 70 9.99 -7.01 3.30
CA LEU A 70 9.01 -5.95 3.42
C LEU A 70 7.96 -6.23 4.51
N SER A 71 7.57 -7.49 4.74
CA SER A 71 6.63 -7.85 5.80
C SER A 71 7.17 -7.62 7.21
N ASN A 72 8.49 -7.57 7.35
CA ASN A 72 9.16 -7.25 8.62
C ASN A 72 9.33 -5.74 8.84
N PHE A 73 8.89 -4.90 7.91
CA PHE A 73 8.99 -3.45 8.06
C PHE A 73 7.75 -2.89 8.77
N THR A 74 7.98 -2.00 9.72
CA THR A 74 6.90 -1.19 10.32
C THR A 74 6.28 -0.27 9.26
N LEU A 75 5.03 0.16 9.48
CA LEU A 75 4.37 1.15 8.62
C LEU A 75 5.24 2.36 8.32
N GLY A 76 5.87 2.97 9.33
CA GLY A 76 6.76 4.12 9.13
C GLY A 76 7.93 3.81 8.19
N ARG A 77 8.54 2.62 8.31
CA ARG A 77 9.61 2.18 7.42
C ARG A 77 9.10 1.89 6.01
N LEU A 78 7.91 1.31 5.88
CA LEU A 78 7.25 1.11 4.58
C LEU A 78 6.96 2.44 3.89
N ILE A 79 6.47 3.45 4.62
CA ILE A 79 6.22 4.80 4.08
C ILE A 79 7.53 5.44 3.59
N SER A 80 8.59 5.38 4.39
CA SER A 80 9.92 5.88 4.02
C SER A 80 10.50 5.17 2.79
N TYR A 81 10.25 3.86 2.66
CA TYR A 81 10.68 3.11 1.48
C TYR A 81 9.84 3.47 0.25
N PHE A 82 8.52 3.55 0.42
CA PHE A 82 7.55 3.90 -0.60
C PHE A 82 7.77 5.31 -1.17
N SER A 83 8.16 6.28 -0.34
CA SER A 83 8.41 7.66 -0.76
C SER A 83 9.56 7.79 -1.77
N ARG A 84 10.43 6.78 -1.89
CA ARG A 84 11.47 6.74 -2.93
C ARG A 84 10.91 6.53 -4.34
N TYR A 85 9.68 6.03 -4.44
CA TYR A 85 9.02 5.69 -5.71
C TYR A 85 7.76 6.52 -5.99
N CYS A 86 7.31 7.30 -5.01
CA CYS A 86 6.06 8.04 -5.06
C CYS A 86 6.33 9.54 -5.01
N ASP A 87 6.10 10.22 -6.13
CA ASP A 87 6.26 11.68 -6.24
C ASP A 87 5.10 12.46 -5.62
N ASN A 88 4.03 11.78 -5.20
CA ASN A 88 2.85 12.43 -4.62
C ASN A 88 3.10 12.78 -3.14
N VAL A 89 3.65 13.98 -2.91
CA VAL A 89 3.95 14.52 -1.57
C VAL A 89 2.72 14.54 -0.66
N GLN A 90 1.53 14.82 -1.19
CA GLN A 90 0.30 14.84 -0.40
C GLN A 90 -0.06 13.44 0.12
N LEU A 91 0.04 12.41 -0.73
CA LEU A 91 -0.18 11.02 -0.31
C LEU A 91 0.81 10.60 0.78
N ILE A 92 2.10 10.96 0.64
CA ILE A 92 3.12 10.69 1.66
C ILE A 92 2.80 11.42 2.97
N SER A 93 2.36 12.68 2.90
CA SER A 93 1.95 13.45 4.09
C SER A 93 0.78 12.78 4.82
N GLU A 94 -0.22 12.29 4.09
CA GLU A 94 -1.38 11.62 4.68
C GLU A 94 -1.06 10.25 5.27
N LEU A 95 -0.17 9.49 4.62
CA LEU A 95 0.39 8.26 5.19
C LEU A 95 1.11 8.53 6.52
N ASN A 96 1.92 9.58 6.58
CA ASN A 96 2.61 9.97 7.82
C ASN A 96 1.63 10.40 8.90
N LYS A 97 0.60 11.20 8.57
CA LYS A 97 -0.46 11.58 9.53
C LYS A 97 -1.17 10.35 10.10
N PHE A 98 -1.52 9.40 9.25
CA PHE A 98 -2.15 8.15 9.67
C PHE A 98 -1.21 7.33 10.58
N ASN A 99 0.07 7.22 10.24
CA ASN A 99 1.05 6.53 11.09
C ASN A 99 1.25 7.22 12.45
N SER A 100 1.27 8.55 12.50
CA SER A 100 1.33 9.30 13.75
C SER A 100 0.11 9.04 14.63
N LEU A 101 -1.09 8.96 14.03
CA LEU A 101 -2.32 8.60 14.76
C LEU A 101 -2.26 7.18 15.31
N ARG A 102 -1.77 6.21 14.52
CA ARG A 102 -1.57 4.83 14.98
C ARG A 102 -0.61 4.77 16.16
N ILE A 103 0.53 5.45 16.08
CA ILE A 103 1.52 5.51 17.17
C ILE A 103 0.88 6.10 18.42
N LYS A 104 0.11 7.20 18.27
CA LYS A 104 -0.64 7.80 19.37
C LYS A 104 -1.59 6.81 20.03
N PHE A 105 -2.37 6.04 19.26
CA PHE A 105 -3.26 5.03 19.83
C PHE A 105 -2.50 3.92 20.56
N VAL A 106 -1.40 3.42 19.99
CA VAL A 106 -0.57 2.39 20.66
C VAL A 106 -0.04 2.89 22.00
N HIS A 107 0.47 4.12 22.07
CA HIS A 107 0.96 4.66 23.34
C HIS A 107 -0.17 4.87 24.35
N LYS A 108 -1.31 5.39 23.90
CA LYS A 108 -2.45 5.64 24.80
C LYS A 108 -3.16 4.37 25.29
N LEU A 109 -2.97 3.20 24.66
CA LEU A 109 -3.54 1.94 25.14
C LEU A 109 -3.18 1.62 26.61
N LEU A 110 -2.05 2.15 27.09
CA LEU A 110 -1.60 1.94 28.46
C LEU A 110 -2.16 2.97 29.46
N ASP A 111 -2.57 4.13 28.98
CA ASP A 111 -2.85 5.30 29.82
C ASP A 111 -4.33 5.74 29.80
N PHE A 112 -5.13 5.26 28.83
CA PHE A 112 -6.51 5.71 28.59
C PHE A 112 -7.51 4.56 28.65
N SER A 113 -8.78 4.91 28.88
CA SER A 113 -9.86 3.92 28.79
C SER A 113 -10.08 3.48 27.33
N LEU A 114 -10.36 2.19 27.13
CA LEU A 114 -10.64 1.64 25.79
C LEU A 114 -11.82 2.35 25.11
N LYS A 115 -12.81 2.81 25.89
CA LYS A 115 -13.98 3.52 25.38
C LYS A 115 -13.60 4.87 24.76
N GLU A 116 -12.77 5.67 25.43
CA GLU A 116 -12.32 6.96 24.91
C GLU A 116 -11.48 6.78 23.64
N LEU A 117 -10.60 5.77 23.61
CA LEU A 117 -9.82 5.45 22.42
C LEU A 117 -10.68 5.01 21.25
N ASN A 118 -11.75 4.26 21.52
CA ASN A 118 -12.69 3.84 20.51
C ASN A 118 -13.45 5.02 19.89
N GLU A 119 -13.91 5.98 20.70
CA GLU A 119 -14.53 7.22 20.19
C GLU A 119 -13.52 8.07 19.41
N GLU A 120 -12.27 8.18 19.87
CA GLU A 120 -11.23 8.91 19.13
C GLU A 120 -10.93 8.22 17.79
N ALA A 121 -10.89 6.89 17.74
CA ALA A 121 -10.75 6.12 16.51
C ALA A 121 -11.93 6.34 15.54
N LYS A 122 -13.15 6.39 16.07
CA LYS A 122 -14.38 6.65 15.31
C LYS A 122 -14.35 8.00 14.60
N ILE A 123 -13.97 9.07 15.32
CA ILE A 123 -13.85 10.43 14.76
C ILE A 123 -12.83 10.47 13.61
N ASN A 124 -11.73 9.74 13.77
CA ASN A 124 -10.64 9.74 12.80
C ASN A 124 -10.79 8.69 11.68
N PHE A 125 -11.87 7.90 11.68
CA PHE A 125 -12.00 6.75 10.80
C PHE A 125 -12.07 7.13 9.31
N GLU A 126 -12.60 8.32 8.99
CA GLU A 126 -12.66 8.84 7.62
C GLU A 126 -11.28 8.98 6.96
N ILE A 127 -10.22 9.20 7.77
CA ILE A 127 -8.84 9.31 7.29
C ILE A 127 -8.43 8.02 6.57
N TYR A 128 -8.84 6.86 7.09
CA TYR A 128 -8.55 5.57 6.46
C TYR A 128 -9.16 5.47 5.06
N TRP A 129 -10.44 5.75 4.90
CA TRP A 129 -11.13 5.64 3.61
C TRP A 129 -10.53 6.57 2.56
N LYS A 130 -10.21 7.81 2.95
CA LYS A 130 -9.50 8.78 2.09
C LYS A 130 -8.15 8.24 1.64
N LEU A 131 -7.41 7.62 2.55
CA LEU A 131 -6.08 7.07 2.28
C LEU A 131 -6.14 5.86 1.34
N VAL A 132 -7.06 4.92 1.59
CA VAL A 132 -7.29 3.76 0.72
C VAL A 132 -7.65 4.22 -0.70
N ALA A 133 -8.59 5.15 -0.84
CA ALA A 133 -8.97 5.66 -2.16
C ALA A 133 -7.78 6.25 -2.93
N LYS A 134 -6.89 6.98 -2.26
CA LYS A 134 -5.69 7.56 -2.88
C LYS A 134 -4.64 6.50 -3.23
N LEU A 135 -4.42 5.52 -2.36
CA LEU A 135 -3.54 4.39 -2.64
C LEU A 135 -4.06 3.58 -3.84
N SER A 136 -5.35 3.29 -3.90
CA SER A 136 -5.97 2.60 -5.04
C SER A 136 -5.79 3.36 -6.35
N ARG A 137 -5.99 4.69 -6.35
CA ARG A 137 -5.71 5.53 -7.53
C ARG A 137 -4.25 5.47 -7.96
N TYR A 138 -3.33 5.49 -6.99
CA TYR A 138 -1.91 5.35 -7.25
C TYR A 138 -1.57 3.97 -7.86
N MET A 139 -2.15 2.90 -7.34
CA MET A 139 -1.98 1.54 -7.87
C MET A 139 -2.47 1.42 -9.32
N ILE A 140 -3.64 1.99 -9.63
CA ILE A 140 -4.17 2.07 -10.99
C ILE A 140 -3.17 2.80 -11.90
N TRP A 141 -2.63 3.93 -11.44
CA TRP A 141 -1.66 4.71 -12.22
C TRP A 141 -0.37 3.93 -12.52
N ILE A 142 0.20 3.19 -11.56
CA ILE A 142 1.39 2.35 -11.83
C ILE A 142 1.05 1.24 -12.82
N ASN A 143 -0.09 0.58 -12.67
CA ASN A 143 -0.52 -0.47 -13.59
C ASN A 143 -0.66 0.07 -15.03
N CYS A 144 -1.22 1.27 -15.19
CA CYS A 144 -1.26 1.95 -16.48
C CYS A 144 0.16 2.20 -17.05
N LYS A 145 1.12 2.62 -16.22
CA LYS A 145 2.53 2.77 -16.64
C LYS A 145 3.15 1.46 -17.09
N GLN A 146 2.90 0.36 -16.37
CA GLN A 146 3.37 -0.98 -16.76
C GLN A 146 2.79 -1.41 -18.11
N ILE A 147 1.48 -1.29 -18.29
CA ILE A 147 0.80 -1.63 -19.56
C ILE A 147 1.36 -0.80 -20.72
N ARG A 148 1.56 0.51 -20.54
CA ARG A 148 2.16 1.38 -21.56
C ARG A 148 3.58 0.94 -21.91
N SER A 149 4.40 0.59 -20.93
CA SER A 149 5.76 0.08 -21.15
C SER A 149 5.75 -1.21 -21.98
N ILE A 150 4.88 -2.16 -21.65
CA ILE A 150 4.72 -3.43 -22.38
C ILE A 150 4.26 -3.17 -23.82
N LYS A 151 3.24 -2.32 -24.03
CA LYS A 151 2.76 -1.96 -25.37
C LYS A 151 3.86 -1.36 -26.26
N ARG A 152 4.73 -0.51 -25.70
CA ARG A 152 5.89 0.04 -26.43
C ARG A 152 6.87 -1.05 -26.86
N LYS A 153 7.17 -2.02 -25.97
CA LYS A 153 8.04 -3.16 -26.30
C LYS A 153 7.47 -4.01 -27.43
N MET A 154 6.17 -4.33 -27.37
CA MET A 154 5.50 -5.10 -28.42
C MET A 154 5.54 -4.41 -29.79
N ARG A 155 5.38 -3.07 -29.84
CA ARG A 155 5.50 -2.30 -31.09
C ARG A 155 6.92 -2.35 -31.67
N ARG A 156 7.95 -2.17 -30.83
CA ARG A 156 9.36 -2.25 -31.27
C ARG A 156 9.75 -3.66 -31.74
N GLY A 157 9.26 -4.71 -31.09
CA GLY A 157 9.51 -6.11 -31.48
C GLY A 157 8.81 -6.55 -32.77
N LYS A 158 7.74 -5.87 -33.21
CA LYS A 158 7.10 -6.12 -34.52
C LYS A 158 7.80 -5.38 -35.67
N GLY A 159 8.43 -4.24 -35.41
CA GLY A 159 9.22 -3.50 -36.41
C GLY A 159 10.52 -4.20 -36.81
N ALA A 160 11.07 -5.06 -35.94
CA ALA A 160 12.32 -5.79 -36.20
C ALA A 160 12.13 -7.07 -37.05
N ARG A 161 10.90 -7.44 -37.45
CA ARG A 161 10.62 -8.65 -38.26
C ARG A 161 10.45 -8.39 -39.76
N TYR A 162 10.60 -7.15 -40.22
CA TYR A 162 10.47 -6.77 -41.63
C TYR A 162 11.75 -6.12 -42.17
N CYS A 163 12.90 -6.66 -41.78
CA CYS A 163 14.19 -6.40 -42.42
C CYS A 163 14.81 -7.74 -42.82
N PHE A 164 14.26 -8.35 -43.86
CA PHE A 164 14.89 -9.40 -44.66
C PHE A 164 14.62 -9.07 -46.12
#